data_AF-A0A9X8VBK3-F1
#
_entry.id   AF-A0A9X8VBK3-F1
#
_cell.length_a   1.000
_cell.length_b   1.000
_cell.length_c   1.000
_cell.angle_alpha   90.00
_cell.angle_beta   90.00
_cell.angle_gamma   90.00
#
_symmetry.space_group_name_H-M   'P 1'
#
loop_
_entity.id
_entity.type
_entity.pdbx_description
1 polymer ?
#
loop_
_entity_poly.entity_id
_entity_poly.type
_entity_poly.pdbx_seq_one_letter_code
_entity_poly.pdbx_strand_id
1 'polypeptide(L)'
;MGLFNFVKEAGEKLWDTVTGNASAEDQSAKLKEHLDKSGLPGTDKVDVQVVDGKAVVTGDAVSQELKEKILVAIGNVAGISG
;
A
#
# COMPACT_ATOMS: atom_id res chain seq x y z
N MET A 1 8.59 12.32 8.35
CA MET A 1 7.70 11.45 7.55
C MET A 1 6.48 12.28 7.16
N GLY A 2 5.86 12.00 6.01
CA GLY A 2 4.53 12.53 5.68
C GLY A 2 3.48 11.49 6.05
N LEU A 3 2.34 11.93 6.60
CA LEU A 3 1.14 11.12 6.77
C LEU A 3 0.17 11.48 5.65
N PHE A 4 -0.34 10.47 4.94
CA PHE A 4 -1.36 10.63 3.92
C PHE A 4 -2.62 9.90 4.39
N ASN A 5 -3.72 10.64 4.52
CA ASN A 5 -5.01 10.07 4.91
C ASN A 5 -5.76 9.64 3.65
N PHE A 6 -5.94 8.33 3.49
CA PHE A 6 -6.72 7.75 2.38
C PHE A 6 -8.12 7.37 2.86
N VAL A 7 -9.11 7.51 1.98
CA VAL A 7 -10.51 7.19 2.28
C VAL A 7 -10.70 5.68 2.21
N LYS A 8 -11.00 5.04 3.35
CA LYS A 8 -11.07 3.57 3.48
C LYS A 8 -11.95 2.87 2.45
N GLU A 9 -13.05 3.49 2.01
CA GLU A 9 -13.96 2.93 0.99
C GLU A 9 -13.49 3.13 -0.46
N ALA A 10 -12.50 3.98 -0.71
CA ALA A 10 -12.04 4.35 -2.06
C ALA A 10 -10.70 3.70 -2.42
N GLY A 11 -10.66 3.03 -3.57
CA GLY A 11 -9.43 2.44 -4.12
C GLY A 11 -9.67 1.11 -4.83
N GLU A 12 -8.58 0.48 -5.26
CA GLU A 12 -8.53 -0.89 -5.78
C GLU A 12 -9.13 -1.86 -4.75
N LYS A 13 -10.08 -2.71 -5.15
CA LYS A 13 -10.75 -3.68 -4.25
C LYS A 13 -9.93 -4.96 -4.10
N LEU A 14 -8.75 -4.82 -3.49
CA LEU A 14 -7.68 -5.81 -3.51
C LEU A 14 -7.89 -7.02 -2.55
N TRP A 15 -8.73 -6.85 -1.53
CA TRP A 15 -9.15 -7.92 -0.59
C TRP A 15 -10.66 -7.92 -0.27
N ASP A 16 -11.44 -6.99 -0.83
CA ASP A 16 -12.89 -6.84 -0.59
C ASP A 16 -13.71 -8.05 -1.08
N THR A 17 -13.14 -8.86 -1.99
CA THR A 17 -13.82 -9.97 -2.66
C THR A 17 -13.81 -11.28 -1.86
N VAL A 18 -12.94 -11.46 -0.85
CA VAL A 18 -12.73 -12.75 -0.18
C VAL A 18 -12.71 -12.61 1.35
N THR A 19 -13.91 -12.72 1.95
CA THR A 19 -14.17 -12.91 3.40
C THR A 19 -13.67 -11.82 4.35
N GLY A 20 -14.48 -11.49 5.37
CA GLY A 20 -14.08 -10.54 6.40
C GLY A 20 -12.82 -10.98 7.15
N ASN A 21 -11.94 -10.03 7.46
CA ASN A 21 -10.62 -10.20 8.07
C ASN A 21 -9.53 -10.79 7.14
N ALA A 22 -9.26 -10.12 6.01
CA ALA A 22 -7.91 -10.15 5.44
C ALA A 22 -6.91 -9.68 6.51
N SER A 23 -5.98 -10.55 6.89
CA SER A 23 -5.02 -10.28 7.97
C SER A 23 -3.90 -9.33 7.52
N ALA A 24 -3.23 -8.68 8.47
CA ALA A 24 -2.12 -7.75 8.21
C ALA A 24 -1.08 -8.29 7.21
N GLU A 25 -0.67 -9.55 7.34
CA GLU A 25 0.26 -10.22 6.42
C GLU A 25 -0.31 -10.38 5.01
N ASP A 26 -1.58 -10.79 4.89
CA ASP A 26 -2.29 -10.95 3.61
C ASP A 26 -2.43 -9.61 2.89
N GLN A 27 -2.84 -8.56 3.61
CA GLN A 27 -2.91 -7.20 3.08
C GLN A 27 -1.53 -6.69 2.64
N SER A 28 -0.47 -6.99 3.40
CA SER A 28 0.91 -6.62 3.05
C SER A 28 1.39 -7.32 1.77
N ALA A 29 1.14 -8.63 1.65
CA ALA A 29 1.44 -9.40 0.45
C ALA A 29 0.67 -8.88 -0.77
N LYS A 30 -0.63 -8.56 -0.60
CA LYS A 30 -1.47 -7.97 -1.64
C LYS A 30 -0.98 -6.59 -2.08
N LEU A 31 -0.63 -5.70 -1.16
CA LEU A 31 -0.04 -4.39 -1.49
C LEU A 31 1.26 -4.55 -2.28
N LYS A 32 2.10 -5.56 -1.96
CA LYS A 32 3.32 -5.85 -2.71
C LYS A 32 3.01 -6.34 -4.13
N GLU A 33 2.03 -7.23 -4.31
CA GLU A 33 1.52 -7.59 -5.65
C GLU A 33 1.00 -6.38 -6.44
N HIS A 34 0.29 -5.45 -5.78
CA HIS A 34 -0.24 -4.25 -6.44
C HIS A 34 0.87 -3.29 -6.86
N LEU A 35 1.91 -3.12 -6.03
CA LEU A 35 3.10 -2.34 -6.37
C LEU A 35 3.86 -2.90 -7.58
N ASP A 36 4.09 -4.21 -7.62
CA ASP A 36 4.69 -4.89 -8.77
C ASP A 36 3.85 -4.68 -10.04
N LYS A 37 2.52 -4.83 -9.95
CA LYS A 37 1.58 -4.56 -11.05
C LYS A 37 1.55 -3.08 -11.46
N SER A 38 1.84 -2.16 -10.54
CA SER A 38 1.95 -0.72 -10.80
C SER A 38 3.22 -0.36 -11.59
N GLY A 39 4.20 -1.27 -11.68
CA GLY A 39 5.43 -1.09 -12.46
C GLY A 39 6.33 0.04 -11.95
N LEU A 40 6.20 0.42 -10.68
CA LEU A 40 6.94 1.54 -10.09
C LEU A 40 8.41 1.14 -9.84
N PRO A 41 9.40 1.92 -10.32
CA PRO A 41 10.79 1.65 -10.02
C PRO A 41 11.08 1.67 -8.51
N GLY A 42 11.96 0.79 -8.05
CA GLY A 42 12.45 0.80 -6.66
C GLY A 42 11.57 0.08 -5.65
N THR A 43 10.54 -0.66 -6.07
CA THR A 43 9.76 -1.57 -5.20
C THR A 43 10.64 -2.62 -4.53
N ASP A 44 11.69 -3.13 -5.20
CA ASP A 44 12.73 -3.99 -4.58
C ASP A 44 13.41 -3.38 -3.34
N LYS A 45 13.43 -2.05 -3.23
CA LYS A 45 14.04 -1.30 -2.12
C LYS A 45 13.02 -0.80 -1.11
N VAL A 46 11.76 -1.20 -1.23
CA VAL A 46 10.64 -0.74 -0.41
C VAL A 46 9.90 -1.93 0.18
N ASP A 47 9.83 -1.94 1.49
CA ASP A 47 9.01 -2.87 2.26
C ASP A 47 7.70 -2.20 2.70
N VAL A 48 6.61 -2.98 2.65
CA VAL A 48 5.25 -2.49 2.93
C VAL A 48 4.58 -3.45 3.90
N GLN A 49 4.15 -2.90 5.04
CA GLN A 49 3.49 -3.65 6.11
C GLN A 49 2.18 -2.95 6.47
N VAL A 50 1.12 -3.71 6.68
CA VAL A 50 -0.17 -3.17 7.17
C VAL A 50 -0.27 -3.38 8.68
N VAL A 51 -0.49 -2.30 9.42
CA VAL A 51 -0.63 -2.30 10.87
C VAL A 51 -1.97 -1.65 11.22
N ASP A 52 -2.91 -2.42 11.73
CA ASP A 52 -4.27 -1.96 12.09
C ASP A 52 -5.01 -1.23 10.94
N GLY A 53 -4.79 -1.69 9.69
CA GLY A 53 -5.32 -1.07 8.47
C GLY A 53 -4.55 0.15 7.95
N LYS A 54 -3.47 0.58 8.62
CA LYS A 54 -2.53 1.60 8.14
C LYS A 54 -1.41 0.94 7.33
N ALA A 55 -1.21 1.36 6.10
CA ALA A 55 -0.05 0.91 5.32
C ALA A 55 1.21 1.72 5.69
N VAL A 56 2.21 1.03 6.23
CA VAL A 56 3.52 1.58 6.59
C VAL A 56 4.50 1.24 5.47
N VAL A 57 5.11 2.27 4.89
CA VAL A 57 6.01 2.17 3.73
C VAL A 57 7.41 2.56 4.16
N THR A 58 8.34 1.61 4.16
CA THR A 58 9.74 1.82 4.56
C THR A 58 10.68 1.44 3.42
N GLY A 59 11.77 2.17 3.22
CA GLY A 59 12.68 1.88 2.11
C GLY A 59 13.40 3.09 1.53
N ASP A 60 14.41 2.78 0.72
CA ASP A 60 15.31 3.76 0.13
C ASP A 60 14.79 4.23 -1.24
N ALA A 61 13.69 4.97 -1.19
CA ALA A 61 13.02 5.53 -2.37
C ALA A 61 13.89 6.64 -2.99
N VAL A 62 14.53 6.32 -4.11
CA VAL A 62 15.62 7.10 -4.75
C VAL A 62 15.25 8.55 -5.10
N SER A 63 13.97 8.83 -5.31
CA SER A 63 13.45 10.18 -5.59
C SER A 63 12.16 10.45 -4.81
N GLN A 64 11.89 11.72 -4.47
CA GLN A 64 10.65 12.10 -3.77
C GLN A 64 9.40 11.73 -4.57
N GLU A 65 9.36 12.02 -5.87
CA GLU A 65 8.26 11.65 -6.77
C GLU A 65 7.98 10.13 -6.77
N LEU A 66 9.05 9.33 -6.69
CA LEU A 66 8.97 7.87 -6.66
C LEU A 66 8.31 7.39 -5.35
N LYS A 67 8.68 8.02 -4.22
CA LYS A 67 8.07 7.78 -2.92
C LYS A 67 6.59 8.16 -2.90
N GLU A 68 6.23 9.30 -3.48
CA GLU A 68 4.85 9.77 -3.54
C GLU A 68 3.98 8.86 -4.44
N LYS A 69 4.49 8.43 -5.60
CA LYS A 69 3.83 7.43 -6.45
C LYS A 69 3.60 6.10 -5.73
N ILE A 70 4.60 5.61 -4.99
CA ILE A 70 4.51 4.37 -4.20
C ILE A 70 3.45 4.53 -3.09
N LEU A 71 3.45 5.63 -2.32
CA LEU A 71 2.43 5.87 -1.30
C LEU A 71 1.02 6.00 -1.91
N VAL A 72 0.86 6.64 -3.06
CA VAL A 72 -0.44 6.77 -3.73
C VAL A 72 -0.94 5.43 -4.27
N ALA A 73 -0.08 4.59 -4.87
CA ALA A 73 -0.46 3.24 -5.30
C ALA A 73 -0.94 2.38 -4.12
N ILE A 74 -0.20 2.42 -3.00
CA ILE A 74 -0.54 1.68 -1.77
C ILE A 74 -1.81 2.20 -1.09
N GLY A 75 -1.99 3.52 -1.05
CA GLY A 75 -3.13 4.16 -0.40
C GLY A 75 -4.41 4.15 -1.23
N ASN A 76 -4.30 4.02 -2.56
CA ASN A 76 -5.42 3.83 -3.49
C ASN A 76 -5.92 2.37 -3.47
N VAL A 77 -6.02 1.76 -2.28
CA VAL A 77 -6.46 0.39 -2.08
C VAL A 77 -7.52 0.36 -0.97
N ALA A 78 -8.74 -0.04 -1.35
CA ALA A 78 -9.91 0.01 -0.48
C ALA A 78 -9.71 -0.88 0.77
N GLY A 79 -9.72 -0.26 1.95
CA GLY A 79 -9.41 -0.87 3.24
C GLY A 79 -8.21 -0.23 3.95
N ILE A 80 -7.27 0.39 3.21
CA ILE A 80 -6.19 1.17 3.82
C ILE A 80 -6.74 2.49 4.36
N SER A 81 -6.34 2.85 5.58
CA SER A 81 -6.92 3.94 6.37
C SER A 81 -5.85 4.79 7.04
N GLY A 82 -6.05 6.11 7.08
CA GLY A 82 -5.23 7.12 7.81
C GLY A 82 -6.05 8.05 8.79
#